data_AF-A0A6P0MED4-F1
#
_entry.id   AF-A0A6P0MED4-F1
#
_cell.length_a   1.000
_cell.length_b   1.000
_cell.length_c   1.000
_cell.angle_alpha   90.00
_cell.angle_beta   90.00
_cell.angle_gamma   90.00
#
_symmetry.space_group_name_H-M   'P 1'
#
loop_
_entity.id
_entity.type
_entity.pdbx_description
1 polymer ?
#
loop_
_entity_poly.entity_id
_entity_poly.type
_entity_poly.pdbx_seq_one_letter_code
_entity_poly.pdbx_strand_id
1 'polypeptide(L)'
;MGLGNNAEGWLKQAKEQFEAGDFEGAIASYNQALEIKPDNHHTWYDQGRTLDQLGRYEEAIASLDQAIQIKPDWHRKSTRLNS
;
A
#
# COMPACT_ATOMS: atom_id res chain seq x y z
N MET A 1 21.58 -9.20 16.06
CA MET A 1 20.64 -8.14 15.62
C MET A 1 19.48 -8.85 14.94
N GLY A 2 18.41 -9.16 15.68
CA GLY A 2 17.22 -9.77 15.10
C GLY A 2 16.46 -8.71 14.34
N LEU A 3 16.69 -8.59 13.03
CA LEU A 3 15.75 -7.92 12.16
C LEU A 3 14.53 -8.82 12.13
N GLY A 4 13.66 -8.67 13.13
CA GLY A 4 12.37 -9.31 13.14
C GLY A 4 11.71 -8.97 11.81
N ASN A 5 11.24 -10.01 11.11
CA ASN A 5 10.42 -9.90 9.93
C ASN A 5 9.11 -9.21 10.32
N ASN A 6 9.17 -7.91 10.49
CA ASN A 6 8.09 -7.06 10.95
C ASN A 6 7.61 -6.30 9.72
N ALA A 7 6.29 -6.08 9.60
CA ALA A 7 5.71 -5.33 8.49
C ALA A 7 6.38 -3.96 8.27
N GLU A 8 6.85 -3.32 9.34
CA GLU A 8 7.53 -2.02 9.30
C GLU A 8 8.89 -2.06 8.59
N GLY A 9 9.64 -3.16 8.72
CA GLY A 9 10.94 -3.31 8.05
C GLY A 9 10.77 -3.40 6.54
N TRP A 10 9.83 -4.24 6.11
CA TRP A 10 9.45 -4.35 4.70
C TRP A 10 8.88 -3.04 4.13
N LEU A 11 8.08 -2.31 4.91
CA LEU A 11 7.58 -0.99 4.51
C LEU A 11 8.72 0.02 4.30
N LYS A 12 9.71 0.03 5.20
CA LYS A 12 10.88 0.91 5.05
C LYS A 12 11.66 0.57 3.78
N GLN A 13 11.92 -0.71 3.57
CA GLN A 13 12.62 -1.20 2.38
C GLN A 13 11.87 -0.85 1.09
N ALA A 14 10.55 -1.02 1.07
CA ALA A 14 9.71 -0.67 -0.07
C ALA A 14 9.80 0.82 -0.42
N LYS A 15 9.86 1.71 0.59
CA LYS A 15 10.04 3.15 0.38
C LYS A 15 11.40 3.47 -0.21
N GLU A 16 12.46 2.85 0.30
CA GLU A 16 13.81 3.02 -0.23
C GLU A 16 13.89 2.58 -1.70
N GLN A 17 13.24 1.48 -2.06
CA GLN A 17 13.13 1.01 -3.45
C GLN A 17 12.32 1.96 -4.33
N PHE A 18 11.20 2.47 -3.81
CA PHE A 18 10.38 3.47 -4.51
C PHE A 18 11.18 4.74 -4.81
N GLU A 19 11.93 5.25 -3.84
CA GLU A 19 12.80 6.42 -4.02
C GLU A 19 13.95 6.16 -5.00
N ALA A 20 14.43 4.91 -5.08
CA ALA A 20 15.40 4.48 -6.07
C ALA A 20 14.81 4.31 -7.49
N GLY A 21 13.49 4.41 -7.65
CA GLY A 21 12.78 4.15 -8.90
C GLY A 21 12.52 2.66 -9.20
N ASP A 22 12.86 1.78 -8.26
CA ASP A 22 12.61 0.34 -8.35
C ASP A 22 11.18 0.01 -7.88
N PHE A 23 10.21 0.42 -8.69
CA PHE A 23 8.79 0.28 -8.34
C PHE A 23 8.34 -1.18 -8.22
N GLU A 24 8.90 -2.08 -9.03
CA GLU A 24 8.57 -3.52 -8.96
C GLU A 24 9.06 -4.16 -7.65
N GLY A 25 10.29 -3.86 -7.22
CA GLY A 25 10.80 -4.33 -5.93
C GLY A 25 10.06 -3.70 -4.76
N ALA A 26 9.71 -2.41 -4.86
CA ALA A 26 8.89 -1.74 -3.86
C ALA A 26 7.54 -2.45 -3.65
N ILE A 27 6.87 -2.85 -4.73
CA ILE A 27 5.62 -3.63 -4.66
C ILE A 27 5.83 -4.98 -3.99
N ALA A 28 6.91 -5.69 -4.32
CA ALA A 28 7.22 -6.98 -3.67
C ALA A 28 7.42 -6.81 -2.16
N SER A 29 8.14 -5.76 -1.74
CA SER A 29 8.33 -5.42 -0.33
C SER A 29 7.02 -4.99 0.35
N TYR A 30 6.15 -4.22 -0.31
CA TYR A 30 4.82 -3.89 0.22
C TYR A 30 3.96 -5.14 0.41
N ASN A 31 3.97 -6.09 -0.54
CA ASN A 31 3.26 -7.36 -0.39
C ASN A 31 3.76 -8.15 0.84
N GLN A 32 5.08 -8.24 1.06
CA GLN A 32 5.62 -8.88 2.27
C GLN A 32 5.16 -8.17 3.56
N ALA A 33 5.10 -6.83 3.54
CA ALA A 33 4.58 -6.06 4.67
C ALA A 33 3.10 -6.36 4.93
N LEU A 34 2.30 -6.51 3.87
CA LEU A 34 0.87 -6.84 3.94
C LEU A 34 0.61 -8.29 4.35
N GLU A 35 1.47 -9.24 3.99
CA GLU A 35 1.38 -10.62 4.49
C GLU A 35 1.51 -10.68 6.02
N ILE A 36 2.32 -9.79 6.60
CA ILE A 36 2.50 -9.69 8.05
C ILE A 36 1.40 -8.85 8.70
N LYS A 37 1.01 -7.73 8.06
CA LYS A 37 -0.01 -6.80 8.57
C LYS A 37 -0.96 -6.37 7.45
N PRO A 38 -1.97 -7.20 7.12
CA PRO A 38 -2.90 -6.90 6.03
C PRO A 38 -3.81 -5.71 6.35
N ASP A 39 -3.99 -5.39 7.63
CA ASP A 39 -4.80 -4.27 8.13
C ASP A 39 -4.07 -2.91 8.04
N ASN A 40 -2.92 -2.84 7.35
CA ASN A 40 -2.19 -1.58 7.21
C ASN A 40 -2.64 -0.80 5.97
N HIS A 41 -3.67 0.04 6.13
CA HIS A 41 -4.16 0.93 5.08
C HIS A 41 -3.07 1.81 4.44
N HIS A 42 -2.05 2.24 5.19
CA HIS A 42 -0.93 3.02 4.61
C HIS A 42 -0.13 2.20 3.59
N THR A 43 0.10 0.92 3.86
CA THR A 43 0.85 0.04 2.96
C THR A 43 0.07 -0.18 1.66
N TRP A 44 -1.24 -0.45 1.76
CA TRP A 44 -2.11 -0.55 0.59
C TRP A 44 -2.15 0.74 -0.24
N TYR A 45 -2.18 1.90 0.42
CA TYR A 45 -2.14 3.19 -0.26
C TYR A 45 -0.81 3.43 -0.99
N ASP A 46 0.32 3.19 -0.33
CA ASP A 46 1.66 3.34 -0.93
C ASP A 46 1.87 2.35 -2.09
N GLN A 47 1.38 1.11 -1.96
CA GLN A 47 1.38 0.13 -3.05
C GLN A 47 0.53 0.60 -4.24
N GLY A 48 -0.68 1.10 -3.99
CA GLY A 48 -1.55 1.64 -5.04
C GLY A 48 -0.90 2.80 -5.79
N ARG A 49 -0.26 3.72 -5.08
CA ARG A 49 0.52 4.81 -5.71
C ARG A 49 1.69 4.30 -6.54
N THR A 50 2.37 3.26 -6.09
CA THR A 50 3.49 2.66 -6.82
C THR A 50 3.03 1.97 -8.10
N LEU A 51 1.88 1.29 -8.05
CA LEU A 51 1.24 0.69 -9.21
C LEU A 51 0.75 1.73 -10.22
N ASP A 52 0.23 2.86 -9.74
CA ASP A 52 -0.13 4.00 -10.60
C ASP A 52 1.09 4.56 -11.36
N GLN A 53 2.25 4.70 -10.69
CA GLN A 53 3.50 5.10 -11.35
C GLN A 53 3.97 4.12 -12.43
N LEU A 54 3.67 2.82 -12.26
CA LEU A 54 3.94 1.79 -13.27
C LEU A 54 2.87 1.71 -14.38
N GLY A 55 1.80 2.52 -14.31
CA GLY A 55 0.67 2.45 -15.24
C GLY A 55 -0.25 1.23 -15.02
N ARG A 56 -0.12 0.53 -13.89
CA ARG A 56 -0.94 -0.63 -13.51
C ARG A 56 -2.19 -0.17 -12.77
N TYR A 57 -3.04 0.57 -13.47
CA TYR A 57 -4.19 1.27 -12.88
C TYR A 57 -5.22 0.33 -12.23
N GLU A 58 -5.51 -0.82 -12.84
CA GLU A 58 -6.48 -1.78 -12.30
C GLU A 58 -6.04 -2.30 -10.92
N GLU A 59 -4.76 -2.62 -10.78
CA GLU A 59 -4.19 -3.09 -9.51
C GLU A 59 -4.05 -1.96 -8.50
N ALA A 60 -3.71 -0.76 -8.97
CA ALA A 60 -3.67 0.44 -8.13
C ALA A 60 -5.04 0.69 -7.49
N ILE A 61 -6.12 0.63 -8.27
CA ILE A 61 -7.50 0.77 -7.79
C ILE A 61 -7.82 -0.31 -6.77
N ALA A 62 -7.48 -1.57 -7.04
CA ALA A 62 -7.72 -2.67 -6.10
C ALA A 62 -7.00 -2.44 -4.75
N SER A 63 -5.73 -2.01 -4.78
CA SER A 63 -4.99 -1.67 -3.55
C SER A 63 -5.58 -0.47 -2.81
N LEU A 64 -5.98 0.58 -3.53
CA LEU A 64 -6.61 1.76 -2.92
C LEU A 64 -7.98 1.42 -2.32
N ASP A 65 -8.76 0.56 -2.99
CA ASP A 65 -10.05 0.08 -2.47
C ASP A 65 -9.85 -0.68 -1.15
N GLN A 66 -8.85 -1.57 -1.08
CA GLN A 66 -8.49 -2.24 0.18
C GLN A 66 -8.09 -1.24 1.29
N ALA A 67 -7.31 -0.21 0.96
CA ALA A 67 -6.97 0.84 1.93
C ALA A 67 -8.22 1.55 2.49
N ILE A 68 -9.19 1.84 1.62
CA ILE A 68 -10.47 2.47 1.98
C ILE A 68 -11.34 1.49 2.78
N GLN A 69 -11.38 0.21 2.43
CA GLN A 69 -12.14 -0.81 3.17
C GLN A 69 -11.63 -0.97 4.61
N ILE A 70 -10.31 -0.97 4.82
CA ILE A 70 -9.68 -1.06 6.13
C ILE A 70 -9.94 0.20 6.95
N LYS A 71 -9.78 1.37 6.34
CA LYS A 71 -10.02 2.66 7.01
C LYS A 71 -10.97 3.55 6.20
N PRO A 72 -12.27 3.29 6.28
CA PRO A 72 -13.28 4.02 5.50
C PRO A 72 -13.38 5.49 5.92
N ASP A 73 -12.95 5.81 7.14
CA ASP A 73 -12.95 7.18 7.67
C ASP A 73 -11.92 8.10 6.96
N TRP A 74 -10.96 7.54 6.22
CA TRP A 74 -10.02 8.34 5.41
C TRP A 74 -10.69 8.96 4.18
N HIS A 75 -11.68 8.27 3.59
CA HIS A 75 -12.44 8.73 2.43
C HIS A 75 -13.83 9.33 2.80
N ARG A 76 -14.20 9.30 4.09
CA ARG A 76 -15.48 9.78 4.61
C ARG A 76 -15.55 11.31 4.71
N LYS A 77 -15.44 11.97 3.56
CA LYS A 77 -16.15 13.24 3.32
C LYS A 77 -16.91 13.28 2.00
N SER A 78 -16.74 12.32 1.08
CA SER A 78 -17.27 12.50 -0.29
C SER A 78 -18.42 11.58 -0.73
N THR A 79 -18.90 10.63 0.09
CA THR A 79 -19.99 9.75 -0.36
C THR A 79 -21.01 9.47 0.74
N ARG A 80 -21.74 10.51 1.15
CA ARG A 80 -23.07 10.36 1.76
C ARG A 80 -24.10 11.22 1.04
N LEU A 81 -24.13 11.09 -0.29
CA LEU A 81 -25.20 11.62 -1.13
C LEU A 81 -25.61 10.58 -2.18
N ASN A 82 -26.15 9.45 -1.74
CA ASN A 82 -27.11 8.69 -2.56
C ASN A 82 -27.91 7.75 -1.66
N SER A 83 -29.08 8.21 -1.22
CA SER A 83 -30.35 7.49 -0.96
C SER A 83 -31.24 8.37 -0.09
#